data_AF-H2YD74-F1
#
_entry.id   AF-H2YD74-F1
#
_cell.length_a   1.000
_cell.length_b   1.000
_cell.length_c   1.000
_cell.angle_alpha   90.00
_cell.angle_beta   90.00
_cell.angle_gamma   90.00
#
_symmetry.space_group_name_H-M   'P 1'
#
loop_
_entity.id
_entity.type
_entity.pdbx_description
1 polymer ?
#
loop_
_entity_poly.entity_id
_entity_poly.type
_entity_poly.pdbx_seq_one_letter_code
_entity_poly.pdbx_strand_id
1 'polypeptide(L)'
;MTDTRRRVKVYTLNEERQWDDRGTGHVSSAYVERLTGMTLIVRAEQDGSLLLESRILPDTAYQKQQETLITLLTTLFKQLRDDSVEDDRKRGLVGFVKELCSLSQTLQPTSRDEFFKLLGELGVLPAIETLLANDDEQSPSAIDVFAHVVEHSPSMVREYAHKEMTEARSDGNDDELFLLNLVIDQMICDPDPELSCSMQLTGLLRVLLDPENMMANKNEKTEFLGFFYRNCMHVLMAPLLANTADESKLGKDDYQTAHLLSLILELVTFSVEHHTYHVKNYILNKDLLRRVLVLLNSRHKFLALAAIRFTRKIVSTLDEFYNRYIVKGDLLNPVVDALFRSGKRYNLINSTILEMFEYIRVEDIRSLICYVVENHYDRLKEILYVKTFSGLKLRFEQHKSRETKQSSDTTSENTTIRNHRFRRDARAMEEEEELWFEKDDDEDGDHNSSFASGDAFDADTPKINIDSILESEKAPDKTKTSELSKLNTMLQLDPKVEESYSNGTSLPKPEVKSQDEASVTVKNGLIGLVDYSDDESDEEEDEQKSAPKSCEKPSDT
;
A
#
# COMPACT_ATOMS: atom_id res chain seq x y z
N MET A 1 6.03 27.20 -45.98
CA MET A 1 5.12 27.01 -44.84
C MET A 1 4.30 25.77 -45.13
N THR A 2 4.20 24.84 -44.18
CA THR A 2 3.33 23.67 -44.28
C THR A 2 1.88 24.08 -44.02
N ASP A 3 0.99 23.72 -44.93
CA ASP A 3 -0.44 24.07 -44.87
C ASP A 3 -1.16 23.16 -43.86
N THR A 4 -1.17 23.56 -42.60
CA THR A 4 -1.73 22.79 -41.46
C THR A 4 -3.26 22.83 -41.42
N ARG A 5 -3.87 22.31 -42.50
CA ARG A 5 -5.32 22.17 -42.63
C ARG A 5 -5.88 21.32 -41.50
N ARG A 6 -6.83 21.86 -40.75
CA ARG A 6 -7.46 21.13 -39.64
C ARG A 6 -8.54 20.19 -40.20
N ARG A 7 -8.41 18.89 -39.93
CA ARG A 7 -9.43 17.90 -40.25
C ARG A 7 -10.64 18.10 -39.33
N VAL A 8 -11.85 18.09 -39.90
CA VAL A 8 -13.12 18.27 -39.20
C VAL A 8 -14.17 17.34 -39.80
N LYS A 9 -15.19 17.00 -39.01
CA LYS A 9 -16.39 16.32 -39.49
C LYS A 9 -17.57 17.27 -39.44
N VAL A 10 -18.40 17.26 -40.48
CA VAL A 10 -19.49 18.25 -40.66
C VAL A 10 -20.83 17.57 -40.41
N TYR A 11 -21.66 18.21 -39.59
CA TYR A 11 -23.04 17.81 -39.34
C TYR A 11 -23.96 18.99 -39.61
N THR A 12 -25.17 18.74 -40.15
CA THR A 12 -26.21 19.76 -40.34
C THR A 12 -27.52 19.30 -39.71
N LEU A 13 -28.12 20.15 -38.88
CA LEU A 13 -29.47 19.90 -38.39
C LEU A 13 -30.48 20.08 -39.53
N ASN A 14 -31.33 19.08 -39.76
CA ASN A 14 -32.35 19.09 -40.81
C ASN A 14 -33.71 19.62 -40.30
N GLU A 15 -34.71 19.70 -41.18
CA GLU A 15 -36.05 20.26 -40.86
C GLU A 15 -36.80 19.42 -39.81
N GLU A 16 -36.51 18.11 -39.72
CA GLU A 16 -37.03 17.19 -38.69
C GLU A 16 -36.28 17.28 -37.35
N ARG A 17 -35.31 18.21 -37.22
CA ARG A 17 -34.40 18.38 -36.08
C ARG A 17 -33.47 17.17 -35.83
N GLN A 18 -33.18 16.39 -36.86
CA GLN A 18 -32.17 15.32 -36.81
C GLN A 18 -30.82 15.83 -37.36
N TRP A 19 -29.71 15.19 -36.98
CA TRP A 19 -28.36 15.58 -37.41
C TRP A 19 -27.90 14.75 -38.61
N ASP A 20 -27.90 15.36 -39.80
CA ASP A 20 -27.34 14.73 -41.01
C ASP A 20 -25.80 14.80 -40.97
N ASP A 21 -25.15 13.66 -41.16
CA ASP A 21 -23.69 13.57 -41.37
C ASP A 21 -23.34 13.98 -42.80
N ARG A 22 -22.61 15.09 -42.96
CA ARG A 22 -22.10 15.57 -44.26
C ARG A 22 -20.72 15.02 -44.60
N GLY A 23 -20.15 14.16 -43.75
CA GLY A 23 -18.84 13.55 -43.95
C GLY A 23 -17.67 14.36 -43.39
N THR A 24 -16.46 13.87 -43.70
CA THR A 24 -15.20 14.34 -43.11
C THR A 24 -14.34 15.07 -44.14
N GLY A 25 -13.71 16.16 -43.71
CA GLY A 25 -12.94 17.02 -44.59
C GLY A 25 -11.98 17.94 -43.85
N HIS A 26 -11.48 18.94 -44.55
CA HIS A 26 -10.51 19.91 -44.06
C HIS A 26 -11.13 21.30 -44.07
N VAL A 27 -11.10 21.99 -42.92
CA VAL A 27 -11.60 23.36 -42.80
C VAL A 27 -10.52 24.38 -43.18
N SER A 28 -10.94 25.40 -43.92
CA SER A 28 -10.21 26.64 -44.15
C SER A 28 -11.16 27.85 -43.97
N SER A 29 -10.59 29.05 -43.94
CA SER A 29 -11.36 30.29 -43.84
C SER A 29 -10.86 31.28 -44.89
N ALA A 30 -11.77 31.85 -45.67
CA ALA A 30 -11.45 32.77 -46.76
C ALA A 30 -12.54 33.84 -46.93
N TYR A 31 -12.19 34.99 -47.49
CA TYR A 31 -13.18 35.98 -47.92
C TYR A 31 -13.81 35.53 -49.24
N VAL A 32 -15.14 35.43 -49.28
CA VAL A 32 -15.88 34.98 -50.46
C VAL A 32 -16.75 36.13 -50.95
N GLU A 33 -16.39 36.70 -52.12
CA GLU A 33 -17.03 37.91 -52.66
C GLU A 33 -18.55 37.78 -52.80
N ARG A 34 -19.03 36.64 -53.35
CA ARG A 34 -20.47 36.38 -53.50
C ARG A 34 -21.25 36.20 -52.19
N LEU A 35 -20.55 36.04 -51.06
CA LEU A 35 -21.13 36.04 -49.72
C LEU A 35 -20.85 37.36 -48.97
N THR A 36 -20.07 38.28 -49.55
CA THR A 36 -19.69 39.58 -48.96
C THR A 36 -19.05 39.48 -47.57
N GLY A 37 -18.28 38.42 -47.31
CA GLY A 37 -17.73 38.20 -45.98
C GLY A 37 -16.72 37.06 -45.85
N MET A 38 -16.08 37.02 -44.68
CA MET A 38 -15.25 35.89 -44.25
C MET A 38 -16.14 34.65 -44.09
N THR A 39 -15.67 33.52 -44.58
CA THR A 39 -16.47 32.31 -44.78
C THR A 39 -15.68 31.09 -44.34
N LEU A 40 -16.31 30.20 -43.57
CA LEU A 40 -15.82 28.86 -43.27
C LEU A 40 -16.09 27.94 -44.46
N ILE A 41 -15.06 27.28 -44.95
CA ILE A 41 -15.11 26.38 -46.11
C ILE A 41 -14.57 25.03 -45.66
N VAL A 42 -15.37 23.96 -45.77
CA VAL A 42 -14.91 22.59 -45.53
C VAL A 42 -14.92 21.81 -46.83
N ARG A 43 -13.76 21.23 -47.18
CA ARG A 43 -13.61 20.36 -48.37
C ARG A 43 -13.39 18.92 -47.97
N ALA A 44 -14.11 18.00 -48.60
CA ALA A 44 -14.01 16.56 -48.35
C ALA A 44 -12.58 16.05 -48.51
N GLU A 45 -12.19 15.08 -47.69
CA GLU A 45 -10.84 14.50 -47.74
C GLU A 45 -10.64 13.51 -48.91
N GLN A 46 -11.74 13.00 -49.49
CA GLN A 46 -11.72 11.96 -50.51
C GLN A 46 -11.59 12.50 -51.94
N ASP A 47 -12.30 13.59 -52.26
CA ASP A 47 -12.40 14.16 -53.62
C ASP A 47 -12.24 15.69 -53.68
N GLY A 48 -12.12 16.37 -52.53
CA GLY A 48 -12.05 17.84 -52.46
C GLY A 48 -13.37 18.58 -52.68
N SER A 49 -14.50 17.86 -52.78
CA SER A 49 -15.86 18.42 -52.88
C SER A 49 -16.21 19.32 -51.70
N LEU A 50 -17.21 20.19 -51.88
CA LEU A 50 -17.60 21.19 -50.87
C LEU A 50 -18.62 20.60 -49.90
N LEU A 51 -18.21 20.30 -48.66
CA LEU A 51 -19.10 19.74 -47.63
C LEU A 51 -19.87 20.84 -46.87
N LEU A 52 -19.20 21.97 -46.65
CA LEU A 52 -19.79 23.16 -46.01
C LEU A 52 -19.19 24.43 -46.60
N GLU A 53 -20.06 25.41 -46.83
CA GLU A 53 -19.67 26.80 -46.96
C GLU A 53 -20.64 27.63 -46.14
N SER A 54 -20.13 28.39 -45.16
CA SER A 54 -20.96 29.21 -44.29
C SER A 54 -20.28 30.55 -43.99
N ARG A 55 -20.99 31.65 -44.22
CA ARG A 55 -20.51 32.99 -43.88
C ARG A 55 -20.40 33.11 -42.36
N ILE A 56 -19.29 33.68 -41.88
CA ILE A 56 -19.13 34.03 -40.47
C ILE A 56 -19.97 35.29 -40.21
N LEU A 57 -20.94 35.19 -39.30
CA LEU A 57 -21.87 36.26 -38.92
C LEU A 57 -21.63 36.69 -37.47
N PRO A 58 -21.44 37.99 -37.15
CA PRO A 58 -21.17 38.44 -35.78
C PRO A 58 -22.23 38.00 -34.76
N ASP A 59 -23.49 37.96 -35.17
CA ASP A 59 -24.65 37.66 -34.32
C ASP A 59 -24.93 36.15 -34.17
N THR A 60 -24.09 35.28 -34.76
CA THR A 60 -24.19 33.83 -34.63
C THR A 60 -23.27 33.32 -33.52
N ALA A 61 -23.85 32.62 -32.54
CA ALA A 61 -23.12 32.05 -31.41
C ALA A 61 -22.27 30.83 -31.82
N TYR A 62 -21.04 31.06 -32.29
CA TYR A 62 -20.07 29.99 -32.55
C TYR A 62 -19.49 29.45 -31.24
N GLN A 63 -19.89 28.23 -30.86
CA GLN A 63 -19.33 27.50 -29.72
C GLN A 63 -18.41 26.37 -30.18
N LYS A 64 -17.26 26.19 -29.50
CA LYS A 64 -16.45 24.98 -29.64
C LYS A 64 -17.13 23.87 -28.84
N GLN A 65 -17.42 22.73 -29.47
CA GLN A 65 -18.18 21.66 -28.83
C GLN A 65 -17.35 20.91 -27.78
N GLN A 66 -17.42 21.43 -26.55
CA GLN A 66 -17.13 20.81 -25.26
C GLN A 66 -15.71 20.27 -25.00
N GLU A 67 -15.56 19.85 -23.74
CA GLU A 67 -14.31 19.57 -23.04
C GLU A 67 -13.80 18.17 -23.37
N THR A 68 -12.47 17.99 -23.37
CA THR A 68 -11.89 16.64 -23.42
C THR A 68 -12.04 15.97 -22.06
N LEU A 69 -11.97 14.63 -22.01
CA LEU A 69 -11.91 13.88 -20.76
C LEU A 69 -10.79 14.43 -19.82
N ILE A 70 -9.67 14.86 -20.40
CA ILE A 70 -8.58 15.55 -19.71
C ILE A 70 -9.06 16.83 -19.01
N THR A 71 -9.77 17.71 -19.72
CA THR A 71 -10.30 18.96 -19.14
C THR A 71 -11.38 18.71 -18.09
N LEU A 72 -12.24 17.70 -18.30
CA LEU A 72 -13.23 17.27 -17.31
C LEU A 72 -12.55 16.78 -16.03
N LEU A 73 -11.56 15.88 -16.13
CA LEU A 73 -10.82 15.35 -14.98
C LEU A 73 -9.96 16.42 -14.28
N THR A 74 -9.32 17.32 -15.03
CA THR A 74 -8.62 18.49 -14.46
C THR A 74 -9.56 19.36 -13.62
N THR A 75 -10.80 19.52 -14.07
CA THR A 75 -11.82 20.31 -13.36
C THR A 75 -12.40 19.55 -12.18
N LEU A 76 -12.53 18.22 -12.28
CA LEU A 76 -12.95 17.33 -11.20
C LEU A 76 -11.94 17.34 -10.04
N PHE A 77 -10.66 17.09 -10.31
CA PHE A 77 -9.64 17.06 -9.25
C PHE A 77 -9.44 18.43 -8.59
N LYS A 78 -9.73 19.53 -9.30
CA LYS A 78 -9.82 20.86 -8.69
C LYS A 78 -11.04 21.00 -7.78
N GLN A 79 -12.22 20.52 -8.18
CA GLN A 79 -13.43 20.54 -7.34
C GLN A 79 -13.33 19.64 -6.11
N LEU A 80 -12.54 18.55 -6.14
CA LEU A 80 -12.25 17.73 -4.96
C LEU A 80 -11.34 18.42 -3.95
N ARG A 81 -10.47 19.32 -4.41
CA ARG A 81 -9.51 20.10 -3.59
C ARG A 81 -9.99 21.51 -3.25
N ASP A 82 -11.27 21.79 -3.42
CA ASP A 82 -11.87 23.11 -3.21
C ASP A 82 -12.84 23.04 -2.02
N ASP A 83 -12.46 23.70 -0.92
CA ASP A 83 -13.24 23.70 0.32
C ASP A 83 -14.57 24.46 0.21
N SER A 84 -14.79 25.20 -0.89
CA SER A 84 -16.09 25.80 -1.21
C SER A 84 -17.06 24.85 -1.91
N VAL A 85 -16.65 23.61 -2.20
CA VAL A 85 -17.49 22.59 -2.85
C VAL A 85 -18.15 21.69 -1.81
N GLU A 86 -19.49 21.74 -1.77
CA GLU A 86 -20.39 20.94 -0.92
C GLU A 86 -20.03 19.43 -0.88
N ASP A 87 -20.19 18.79 0.27
CA ASP A 87 -19.72 17.42 0.49
C ASP A 87 -20.50 16.38 -0.33
N ASP A 88 -21.80 16.61 -0.56
CA ASP A 88 -22.62 15.84 -1.50
C ASP A 88 -22.07 15.89 -2.94
N ARG A 89 -21.45 17.02 -3.32
CA ARG A 89 -20.79 17.17 -4.62
C ARG A 89 -19.43 16.47 -4.61
N LYS A 90 -18.61 16.61 -3.55
CA LYS A 90 -17.35 15.87 -3.38
C LYS A 90 -17.58 14.35 -3.44
N ARG A 91 -18.61 13.84 -2.74
CA ARG A 91 -19.10 12.46 -2.75
C ARG A 91 -19.40 11.96 -4.16
N GLY A 92 -20.18 12.71 -4.93
CA GLY A 92 -20.49 12.37 -6.33
C GLY A 92 -19.25 12.35 -7.25
N LEU A 93 -18.26 13.20 -6.98
CA LEU A 93 -17.02 13.26 -7.75
C LEU A 93 -16.05 12.12 -7.41
N VAL A 94 -15.81 11.83 -6.13
CA VAL A 94 -14.93 10.70 -5.72
C VAL A 94 -15.56 9.36 -6.09
N GLY A 95 -16.89 9.22 -5.99
CA GLY A 95 -17.63 8.04 -6.47
C GLY A 95 -17.41 7.80 -7.98
N PHE A 96 -17.47 8.86 -8.80
CA PHE A 96 -17.17 8.76 -10.22
C PHE A 96 -15.70 8.36 -10.50
N VAL A 97 -14.73 8.88 -9.74
CA VAL A 97 -13.32 8.46 -9.89
C VAL A 97 -13.13 7.00 -9.48
N LYS A 98 -13.80 6.54 -8.41
CA LYS A 98 -13.81 5.13 -7.99
C LYS A 98 -14.39 4.21 -9.07
N GLU A 99 -15.54 4.55 -9.65
CA GLU A 99 -16.11 3.81 -10.79
C GLU A 99 -15.17 3.78 -12.00
N LEU A 100 -14.52 4.91 -12.33
CA LEU A 100 -13.57 5.02 -13.43
C LEU A 100 -12.31 4.15 -13.20
N CYS A 101 -11.80 4.11 -11.95
CA CYS A 101 -10.72 3.21 -11.55
C CYS A 101 -11.13 1.74 -11.63
N SER A 102 -12.35 1.37 -11.21
CA SER A 102 -12.83 -0.01 -11.36
C SER A 102 -13.04 -0.42 -12.83
N LEU A 103 -13.50 0.50 -13.70
CA LEU A 103 -13.56 0.26 -15.14
C LEU A 103 -12.18 0.02 -15.77
N SER A 104 -11.11 0.59 -15.21
CA SER A 104 -9.74 0.39 -15.71
C SER A 104 -9.27 -1.08 -15.66
N GLN A 105 -9.86 -1.91 -14.80
CA GLN A 105 -9.60 -3.35 -14.73
C GLN A 105 -9.99 -4.10 -16.02
N THR A 106 -10.84 -3.50 -16.86
CA THR A 106 -11.24 -4.06 -18.17
C THR A 106 -10.27 -3.70 -19.31
N LEU A 107 -9.31 -2.82 -19.07
CA LEU A 107 -8.33 -2.38 -20.07
C LEU A 107 -7.18 -3.39 -20.22
N GLN A 108 -6.53 -3.38 -21.38
CA GLN A 108 -5.25 -4.07 -21.54
C GLN A 108 -4.19 -3.40 -20.66
N PRO A 109 -3.20 -4.13 -20.10
CA PRO A 109 -2.23 -3.59 -19.14
C PRO A 109 -1.63 -2.25 -19.56
N THR A 110 -1.05 -2.16 -20.77
CA THR A 110 -0.45 -0.91 -21.27
C THR A 110 -1.41 0.29 -21.27
N SER A 111 -2.68 0.10 -21.65
CA SER A 111 -3.69 1.17 -21.64
C SER A 111 -4.20 1.50 -20.24
N ARG A 112 -4.13 0.56 -19.30
CA ARG A 112 -4.39 0.80 -17.87
C ARG A 112 -3.24 1.59 -17.25
N ASP A 113 -2.00 1.24 -17.57
CA ASP A 113 -0.80 1.90 -17.06
C ASP A 113 -0.72 3.36 -17.60
N GLU A 114 -1.05 3.58 -18.88
CA GLU A 114 -1.26 4.91 -19.48
C GLU A 114 -2.40 5.69 -18.79
N PHE A 115 -3.51 5.01 -18.44
CA PHE A 115 -4.63 5.62 -17.74
C PHE A 115 -4.27 6.08 -16.32
N PHE A 116 -3.61 5.25 -15.51
CA PHE A 116 -3.16 5.67 -14.17
C PHE A 116 -2.13 6.78 -14.26
N LYS A 117 -1.17 6.70 -15.17
CA LYS A 117 -0.23 7.80 -15.41
C LYS A 117 -0.95 9.13 -15.68
N LEU A 118 -2.00 9.11 -16.51
CA LEU A 118 -2.83 10.30 -16.74
C LEU A 118 -3.58 10.77 -15.48
N LEU A 119 -4.11 9.87 -14.64
CA LEU A 119 -4.70 10.28 -13.36
C LEU A 119 -3.67 10.96 -12.43
N GLY A 120 -2.43 10.45 -12.40
CA GLY A 120 -1.30 11.07 -11.70
C GLY A 120 -1.01 12.48 -12.20
N GLU A 121 -0.80 12.63 -13.50
CA GLU A 121 -0.55 13.93 -14.17
C GLU A 121 -1.69 14.95 -13.97
N LEU A 122 -2.93 14.49 -13.73
CA LEU A 122 -4.10 15.33 -13.49
C LEU A 122 -4.38 15.63 -12.00
N GLY A 123 -3.58 15.07 -11.08
CA GLY A 123 -3.62 15.41 -9.66
C GLY A 123 -4.51 14.52 -8.80
N VAL A 124 -4.63 13.23 -9.11
CA VAL A 124 -5.40 12.27 -8.27
C VAL A 124 -4.85 12.15 -6.84
N LEU A 125 -3.53 12.14 -6.64
CA LEU A 125 -2.91 12.02 -5.31
C LEU A 125 -3.15 13.26 -4.43
N PRO A 126 -2.91 14.52 -4.90
CA PRO A 126 -3.33 15.71 -4.16
C PRO A 126 -4.84 15.79 -3.86
N ALA A 127 -5.68 15.15 -4.68
CA ALA A 127 -7.13 15.10 -4.42
C ALA A 127 -7.51 14.05 -3.38
N ILE A 128 -6.81 12.91 -3.31
CA ILE A 128 -6.93 11.94 -2.22
C ILE A 128 -6.47 12.58 -0.92
N GLU A 129 -5.30 13.21 -0.92
CA GLU A 129 -4.71 13.92 0.23
C GLU A 129 -5.70 14.90 0.89
N THR A 130 -6.29 15.82 0.13
CA THR A 130 -7.31 16.75 0.66
C THR A 130 -8.56 16.02 1.18
N LEU A 131 -8.99 14.92 0.55
CA LEU A 131 -10.14 14.14 1.03
C LEU A 131 -9.85 13.35 2.32
N LEU A 132 -8.61 12.91 2.55
CA LEU A 132 -8.22 12.22 3.79
C LEU A 132 -7.93 13.19 4.94
N ALA A 133 -7.43 14.40 4.63
CA ALA A 133 -7.13 15.43 5.62
C ALA A 133 -8.37 15.99 6.34
N ASN A 134 -9.54 15.97 5.68
CA ASN A 134 -10.79 16.49 6.24
C ASN A 134 -11.53 15.50 7.16
N ASP A 135 -11.13 14.21 7.16
CA ASP A 135 -11.79 13.11 7.90
C ASP A 135 -13.31 12.98 7.60
N ASP A 136 -13.68 13.25 6.35
CA ASP A 136 -15.06 13.22 5.87
C ASP A 136 -15.63 11.80 5.72
N GLU A 137 -16.96 11.68 5.57
CA GLU A 137 -17.62 10.46 5.05
C GLU A 137 -17.10 10.00 3.67
N GLN A 138 -16.18 10.75 3.04
CA GLN A 138 -15.59 10.47 1.75
C GLN A 138 -14.25 9.70 1.83
N SER A 139 -13.61 9.65 3.00
CA SER A 139 -12.34 8.94 3.19
C SER A 139 -12.38 7.47 2.70
N PRO A 140 -13.43 6.65 2.94
CA PRO A 140 -13.49 5.29 2.40
C PRO A 140 -13.47 5.23 0.86
N SER A 141 -14.09 6.21 0.18
CA SER A 141 -14.06 6.27 -1.29
C SER A 141 -12.72 6.79 -1.82
N ALA A 142 -12.07 7.71 -1.10
CA ALA A 142 -10.70 8.15 -1.41
C ALA A 142 -9.68 7.01 -1.21
N ILE A 143 -9.84 6.21 -0.16
CA ILE A 143 -9.03 5.02 0.14
C ILE A 143 -9.21 3.93 -0.94
N ASP A 144 -10.43 3.71 -1.44
CA ASP A 144 -10.64 2.81 -2.58
C ASP A 144 -9.99 3.31 -3.87
N VAL A 145 -9.99 4.61 -4.15
CA VAL A 145 -9.25 5.17 -5.30
C VAL A 145 -7.74 5.00 -5.08
N PHE A 146 -7.23 5.30 -3.88
CA PHE A 146 -5.84 5.10 -3.50
C PHE A 146 -5.41 3.63 -3.65
N ALA A 147 -6.25 2.67 -3.27
CA ALA A 147 -6.02 1.24 -3.45
C ALA A 147 -5.77 0.87 -4.92
N HIS A 148 -6.59 1.37 -5.85
CA HIS A 148 -6.38 1.14 -7.29
C HIS A 148 -5.07 1.78 -7.79
N VAL A 149 -4.69 2.96 -7.29
CA VAL A 149 -3.41 3.61 -7.64
C VAL A 149 -2.21 2.81 -7.12
N VAL A 150 -2.27 2.29 -5.89
CA VAL A 150 -1.21 1.46 -5.29
C VAL A 150 -1.12 0.07 -5.98
N GLU A 151 -2.25 -0.55 -6.34
CA GLU A 151 -2.27 -1.85 -7.02
C GLU A 151 -1.71 -1.78 -8.45
N HIS A 152 -1.89 -0.65 -9.15
CA HIS A 152 -1.55 -0.53 -10.58
C HIS A 152 -0.39 0.42 -10.88
N SER A 153 0.06 1.26 -9.94
CA SER A 153 1.15 2.22 -10.14
C SER A 153 1.84 2.64 -8.83
N PRO A 154 2.41 1.71 -8.03
CA PRO A 154 2.97 2.03 -6.71
C PRO A 154 4.13 3.04 -6.75
N SER A 155 4.96 3.04 -7.80
CA SER A 155 6.01 4.06 -7.99
C SER A 155 5.47 5.49 -8.07
N MET A 156 4.25 5.71 -8.57
CA MET A 156 3.63 7.04 -8.61
C MET A 156 3.44 7.63 -7.21
N VAL A 157 3.07 6.79 -6.23
CA VAL A 157 2.90 7.21 -4.83
C VAL A 157 4.26 7.50 -4.19
N ARG A 158 5.31 6.79 -4.59
CA ARG A 158 6.69 7.00 -4.09
C ARG A 158 7.36 8.24 -4.71
N GLU A 159 7.13 8.47 -6.01
CA GLU A 159 7.50 9.71 -6.70
C GLU A 159 6.77 10.92 -6.09
N TYR A 160 5.48 10.76 -5.72
CA TYR A 160 4.73 11.79 -5.01
C TYR A 160 5.32 12.09 -3.62
N ALA A 161 5.60 11.07 -2.81
CA ALA A 161 6.23 11.23 -1.50
C ALA A 161 7.62 11.91 -1.56
N HIS A 162 8.43 11.60 -2.58
CA HIS A 162 9.70 12.31 -2.82
C HIS A 162 9.47 13.77 -3.21
N LYS A 163 8.43 14.06 -4.00
CA LYS A 163 8.04 15.42 -4.39
C LYS A 163 7.58 16.24 -3.18
N GLU A 164 6.66 15.71 -2.37
CA GLU A 164 6.22 16.32 -1.09
C GLU A 164 7.43 16.64 -0.20
N MET A 165 8.34 15.68 0.01
CA MET A 165 9.58 15.87 0.78
C MET A 165 10.47 17.00 0.24
N THR A 166 10.45 17.23 -1.07
CA THR A 166 11.28 18.26 -1.72
C THR A 166 10.62 19.64 -1.63
N GLU A 167 9.30 19.72 -1.75
CA GLU A 167 8.53 20.97 -1.68
C GLU A 167 8.42 21.50 -0.24
N ALA A 168 8.14 20.64 0.74
CA ALA A 168 8.16 20.98 2.17
C ALA A 168 9.51 21.59 2.60
N ARG A 169 10.61 21.03 2.08
CA ARG A 169 11.99 21.52 2.30
C ARG A 169 12.28 22.87 1.67
N SER A 170 11.56 23.28 0.62
CA SER A 170 11.73 24.63 0.02
C SER A 170 10.87 25.69 0.70
N ASP A 171 9.68 25.33 1.17
CA ASP A 171 8.73 26.29 1.77
C ASP A 171 8.92 26.45 3.29
N GLY A 172 9.64 25.54 3.95
CA GLY A 172 10.03 25.66 5.36
C GLY A 172 8.87 25.55 6.35
N ASN A 173 7.84 24.79 5.96
CA ASN A 173 6.60 24.63 6.70
C ASN A 173 6.56 23.26 7.39
N ASP A 174 7.03 23.19 8.64
CA ASP A 174 7.13 21.94 9.42
C ASP A 174 5.76 21.30 9.74
N ASP A 175 4.65 22.02 9.52
CA ASP A 175 3.26 21.57 9.76
C ASP A 175 2.64 20.82 8.56
N GLU A 176 3.38 20.53 7.48
CA GLU A 176 2.83 19.88 6.27
C GLU A 176 2.60 18.36 6.45
N LEU A 177 1.33 17.94 6.34
CA LEU A 177 0.90 16.54 6.55
C LEU A 177 1.03 15.70 5.27
N PHE A 178 2.15 14.99 5.15
CA PHE A 178 2.38 14.04 4.05
C PHE A 178 1.22 13.06 3.82
N LEU A 179 0.90 12.76 2.57
CA LEU A 179 -0.16 11.82 2.17
C LEU A 179 -0.02 10.44 2.87
N LEU A 180 1.20 9.93 3.03
CA LEU A 180 1.41 8.66 3.73
C LEU A 180 1.16 8.74 5.25
N ASN A 181 1.27 9.92 5.87
CA ASN A 181 0.90 10.10 7.27
C ASN A 181 -0.63 10.12 7.41
N LEU A 182 -1.36 10.82 6.52
CA LEU A 182 -2.82 10.76 6.46
C LEU A 182 -3.34 9.33 6.26
N VAL A 183 -2.68 8.53 5.41
CA VAL A 183 -3.00 7.10 5.22
C VAL A 183 -2.71 6.27 6.48
N ILE A 184 -1.64 6.57 7.22
CA ILE A 184 -1.33 5.90 8.49
C ILE A 184 -2.35 6.31 9.58
N ASP A 185 -2.76 7.57 9.65
CA ASP A 185 -3.72 8.05 10.63
C ASP A 185 -5.13 7.46 10.37
N GLN A 186 -5.57 7.39 9.12
CA GLN A 186 -6.79 6.66 8.73
C GLN A 186 -6.71 5.15 9.08
N MET A 187 -5.52 4.53 8.97
CA MET A 187 -5.30 3.15 9.41
C MET A 187 -5.36 2.99 10.94
N ILE A 188 -4.96 4.01 11.71
CA ILE A 188 -4.95 4.01 13.18
C ILE A 188 -6.32 4.36 13.78
N CYS A 189 -7.08 5.22 13.11
CA CYS A 189 -8.34 5.80 13.58
C CYS A 189 -9.60 5.11 13.01
N ASP A 190 -9.46 3.95 12.34
CA ASP A 190 -10.55 3.20 11.70
C ASP A 190 -11.78 3.04 12.64
N PRO A 191 -12.95 3.60 12.27
CA PRO A 191 -14.16 3.53 13.07
C PRO A 191 -14.84 2.15 13.04
N ASP A 192 -14.44 1.25 12.13
CA ASP A 192 -15.00 -0.09 12.02
C ASP A 192 -14.58 -0.99 13.21
N PRO A 193 -15.51 -1.59 13.96
CA PRO A 193 -15.19 -2.59 15.00
C PRO A 193 -14.39 -3.81 14.49
N GLU A 194 -14.46 -4.14 13.21
CA GLU A 194 -13.70 -5.23 12.57
C GLU A 194 -12.32 -4.77 12.03
N LEU A 195 -12.04 -3.46 12.01
CA LEU A 195 -10.84 -2.82 11.44
C LEU A 195 -10.62 -3.11 9.95
N SER A 196 -11.70 -3.12 9.16
CA SER A 196 -11.65 -3.47 7.73
C SER A 196 -10.81 -2.50 6.91
N CYS A 197 -10.81 -1.20 7.25
CA CYS A 197 -10.00 -0.20 6.60
C CYS A 197 -8.54 -0.30 7.05
N SER A 198 -8.26 -0.48 8.35
CA SER A 198 -6.89 -0.73 8.83
C SER A 198 -6.25 -1.93 8.12
N MET A 199 -7.02 -3.00 7.88
CA MET A 199 -6.54 -4.19 7.16
C MET A 199 -6.22 -3.89 5.69
N GLN A 200 -7.10 -3.16 4.99
CA GLN A 200 -6.87 -2.73 3.60
C GLN A 200 -5.60 -1.86 3.51
N LEU A 201 -5.52 -0.82 4.33
CA LEU A 201 -4.40 0.12 4.37
C LEU A 201 -3.07 -0.53 4.78
N THR A 202 -3.09 -1.49 5.71
CA THR A 202 -1.92 -2.34 6.04
C THR A 202 -1.42 -3.08 4.80
N GLY A 203 -2.32 -3.60 3.97
CA GLY A 203 -1.98 -4.23 2.69
C GLY A 203 -1.32 -3.24 1.70
N LEU A 204 -1.89 -2.05 1.54
CA LEU A 204 -1.36 -1.01 0.64
C LEU A 204 0.02 -0.51 1.10
N LEU A 205 0.18 -0.21 2.39
CA LEU A 205 1.46 0.20 2.97
C LEU A 205 2.52 -0.88 2.76
N ARG A 206 2.18 -2.16 2.87
CA ARG A 206 3.10 -3.26 2.57
C ARG A 206 3.54 -3.27 1.10
N VAL A 207 2.61 -3.09 0.15
CA VAL A 207 2.92 -3.03 -1.29
C VAL A 207 3.85 -1.85 -1.62
N LEU A 208 3.63 -0.70 -0.99
CA LEU A 208 4.47 0.49 -1.16
C LEU A 208 5.87 0.31 -0.57
N LEU A 209 5.98 -0.31 0.61
CA LEU A 209 7.23 -0.54 1.34
C LEU A 209 8.10 -1.67 0.78
N ASP A 210 7.54 -2.62 0.03
CA ASP A 210 8.29 -3.78 -0.48
C ASP A 210 9.41 -3.37 -1.47
N PRO A 211 10.70 -3.61 -1.15
CA PRO A 211 11.80 -3.27 -2.05
C PRO A 211 11.80 -4.03 -3.38
N GLU A 212 11.19 -5.22 -3.45
CA GLU A 212 11.04 -5.95 -4.71
C GLU A 212 10.12 -5.19 -5.70
N ASN A 213 9.22 -4.34 -5.18
CA ASN A 213 8.38 -3.45 -5.98
C ASN A 213 9.11 -2.14 -6.37
N MET A 214 10.34 -1.88 -5.91
CA MET A 214 11.11 -0.64 -6.15
C MET A 214 12.19 -0.81 -7.25
N MET A 215 12.19 -1.96 -7.95
CA MET A 215 13.27 -2.39 -8.85
C MET A 215 13.36 -1.62 -10.19
N ALA A 216 12.55 -0.57 -10.39
CA ALA A 216 12.55 0.25 -11.60
C ALA A 216 13.70 1.27 -11.62
N ASN A 217 13.96 1.93 -10.50
CA ASN A 217 14.99 2.97 -10.34
C ASN A 217 15.88 2.63 -9.13
N LYS A 218 17.20 2.50 -9.34
CA LYS A 218 18.15 2.11 -8.27
C LYS A 218 17.99 2.92 -6.98
N ASN A 219 17.91 4.25 -7.11
CA ASN A 219 17.81 5.16 -5.98
C ASN A 219 16.43 5.17 -5.28
N GLU A 220 15.34 4.79 -5.98
CA GLU A 220 13.96 4.89 -5.48
C GLU A 220 13.80 4.18 -4.14
N LYS A 221 14.44 3.02 -3.98
CA LYS A 221 14.50 2.25 -2.73
C LYS A 221 15.10 3.07 -1.58
N THR A 222 16.31 3.60 -1.76
CA THR A 222 17.05 4.31 -0.71
C THR A 222 16.40 5.65 -0.36
N GLU A 223 15.88 6.36 -1.37
CA GLU A 223 15.21 7.65 -1.20
C GLU A 223 13.84 7.49 -0.52
N PHE A 224 13.01 6.54 -0.97
CA PHE A 224 11.67 6.33 -0.39
C PHE A 224 11.72 5.69 1.01
N LEU A 225 12.60 4.71 1.26
CA LEU A 225 12.80 4.20 2.63
C LEU A 225 13.43 5.27 3.53
N GLY A 226 14.35 6.09 3.00
CA GLY A 226 14.92 7.24 3.71
C GLY A 226 13.88 8.28 4.11
N PHE A 227 12.90 8.56 3.24
CA PHE A 227 11.71 9.36 3.55
C PHE A 227 10.86 8.70 4.63
N PHE A 228 10.43 7.45 4.41
CA PHE A 228 9.47 6.77 5.28
C PHE A 228 9.99 6.60 6.72
N TYR A 229 11.26 6.22 6.89
CA TYR A 229 11.85 6.05 8.22
C TYR A 229 12.06 7.37 8.99
N ARG A 230 12.17 8.50 8.28
CA ARG A 230 12.26 9.84 8.85
C ARG A 230 10.87 10.37 9.21
N ASN A 231 9.95 10.34 8.25
CA ASN A 231 8.72 11.14 8.29
C ASN A 231 7.44 10.36 8.68
N CYS A 232 7.40 9.04 8.46
CA CYS A 232 6.18 8.22 8.61
C CYS A 232 6.28 7.15 9.70
N MET A 233 7.46 6.53 9.85
CA MET A 233 7.69 5.41 10.77
C MET A 233 7.47 5.80 12.25
N HIS A 234 7.60 7.09 12.60
CA HIS A 234 7.30 7.54 13.97
C HIS A 234 5.78 7.62 14.22
N VAL A 235 4.98 8.00 13.22
CA VAL A 235 3.50 8.00 13.27
C VAL A 235 2.99 6.57 13.37
N LEU A 236 3.41 5.69 12.46
CA LEU A 236 3.01 4.26 12.42
C LEU A 236 3.26 3.55 13.77
N MET A 237 4.35 3.91 14.44
CA MET A 237 4.75 3.28 15.70
C MET A 237 4.17 3.95 16.95
N ALA A 238 3.56 5.13 16.86
CA ALA A 238 3.06 5.88 18.00
C ALA A 238 2.05 5.08 18.85
N PRO A 239 1.04 4.36 18.30
CA PRO A 239 0.11 3.57 19.10
C PRO A 239 0.82 2.45 19.88
N LEU A 240 1.82 1.80 19.27
CA LEU A 240 2.57 0.71 19.90
C LEU A 240 3.48 1.25 21.01
N LEU A 241 4.22 2.32 20.73
CA LEU A 241 5.14 2.93 21.69
C LEU A 241 4.40 3.57 22.88
N ALA A 242 3.20 4.12 22.66
CA ALA A 242 2.32 4.61 23.72
C ALA A 242 1.72 3.46 24.55
N ASN A 243 1.21 2.39 23.91
CA ASN A 243 0.60 1.27 24.64
C ASN A 243 1.59 0.40 25.42
N THR A 244 2.88 0.58 25.14
CA THR A 244 4.03 -0.08 25.80
C THR A 244 4.87 0.91 26.62
N ALA A 245 4.29 2.07 27.00
CA ALA A 245 4.93 3.12 27.79
C ALA A 245 5.68 2.60 29.03
N ASP A 246 5.01 1.71 29.79
CA ASP A 246 5.49 1.04 30.98
C ASP A 246 5.99 -0.38 30.62
N GLU A 247 7.27 -0.66 30.83
CA GLU A 247 7.87 -1.98 30.56
C GLU A 247 7.23 -3.12 31.39
N SER A 248 6.70 -2.79 32.56
CA SER A 248 6.08 -3.76 33.46
C SER A 248 4.62 -4.06 33.11
N LYS A 249 3.95 -3.18 32.35
CA LYS A 249 2.50 -3.18 32.21
C LYS A 249 2.02 -2.69 30.84
N LEU A 250 1.33 -3.58 30.13
CA LEU A 250 0.55 -3.24 28.93
C LEU A 250 -0.59 -2.27 29.26
N GLY A 251 -0.83 -1.28 28.39
CA GLY A 251 -1.87 -0.26 28.56
C GLY A 251 -3.29 -0.77 28.28
N LYS A 252 -3.87 -0.32 27.16
CA LYS A 252 -5.18 -0.70 26.64
C LYS A 252 -5.05 -2.04 25.89
N ASP A 253 -5.88 -3.02 26.27
CA ASP A 253 -5.80 -4.42 25.80
C ASP A 253 -7.17 -4.94 25.36
N ASP A 254 -8.03 -4.10 24.78
CA ASP A 254 -9.24 -4.53 24.05
C ASP A 254 -8.91 -5.10 22.67
N TYR A 255 -9.93 -5.67 22.01
CA TYR A 255 -9.73 -6.42 20.77
C TYR A 255 -9.26 -5.54 19.61
N GLN A 256 -9.87 -4.37 19.42
CA GLN A 256 -9.46 -3.39 18.40
C GLN A 256 -8.01 -2.95 18.62
N THR A 257 -7.67 -2.53 19.84
CA THR A 257 -6.28 -2.10 20.15
C THR A 257 -5.29 -3.23 19.91
N ALA A 258 -5.61 -4.46 20.33
CA ALA A 258 -4.72 -5.60 20.12
C ALA A 258 -4.60 -6.01 18.65
N HIS A 259 -5.65 -5.82 17.85
CA HIS A 259 -5.65 -6.09 16.41
C HIS A 259 -4.84 -5.04 15.65
N LEU A 260 -5.06 -3.75 15.87
CA LEU A 260 -4.25 -2.65 15.33
C LEU A 260 -2.76 -2.82 15.66
N LEU A 261 -2.43 -3.13 16.92
CA LEU A 261 -1.03 -3.40 17.32
C LEU A 261 -0.44 -4.65 16.66
N SER A 262 -1.27 -5.63 16.27
CA SER A 262 -0.82 -6.78 15.48
C SER A 262 -0.57 -6.43 14.02
N LEU A 263 -1.36 -5.51 13.43
CA LEU A 263 -1.18 -5.02 12.05
C LEU A 263 0.10 -4.18 11.93
N ILE A 264 0.27 -3.18 12.82
CA ILE A 264 1.49 -2.37 12.94
C ILE A 264 2.71 -3.30 13.08
N LEU A 265 2.67 -4.26 14.01
CA LEU A 265 3.78 -5.16 14.26
C LEU A 265 4.05 -6.13 13.10
N GLU A 266 3.07 -6.45 12.26
CA GLU A 266 3.28 -7.22 11.04
C GLU A 266 4.07 -6.41 9.99
N LEU A 267 3.78 -5.12 9.81
CA LEU A 267 4.56 -4.21 8.94
C LEU A 267 6.01 -4.06 9.42
N VAL A 268 6.25 -3.95 10.74
CA VAL A 268 7.65 -3.94 11.25
C VAL A 268 8.30 -5.32 11.11
N THR A 269 7.57 -6.42 11.33
CA THR A 269 8.12 -7.78 11.16
C THR A 269 8.51 -8.07 9.71
N PHE A 270 7.74 -7.55 8.74
CA PHE A 270 8.12 -7.51 7.33
C PHE A 270 9.36 -6.65 7.12
N SER A 271 9.37 -5.43 7.66
CA SER A 271 10.50 -4.50 7.55
C SER A 271 11.85 -5.11 7.97
N VAL A 272 11.88 -5.94 9.04
CA VAL A 272 13.10 -6.61 9.54
C VAL A 272 13.73 -7.55 8.52
N GLU A 273 12.95 -8.08 7.57
CA GLU A 273 13.43 -8.98 6.51
C GLU A 273 13.93 -8.24 5.26
N HIS A 274 13.37 -7.04 4.98
CA HIS A 274 13.55 -6.37 3.69
C HIS A 274 14.32 -5.02 3.76
N HIS A 275 14.23 -4.25 4.85
CA HIS A 275 14.74 -2.85 4.91
C HIS A 275 16.14 -2.72 5.56
N THR A 276 16.96 -3.77 5.43
CA THR A 276 18.37 -3.90 5.88
C THR A 276 18.80 -3.01 7.05
N TYR A 277 19.39 -1.84 6.79
CA TYR A 277 19.95 -0.95 7.81
C TYR A 277 18.91 -0.01 8.43
N HIS A 278 17.93 0.48 7.68
CA HIS A 278 16.92 1.44 8.16
C HIS A 278 16.16 0.88 9.37
N VAL A 279 15.64 -0.35 9.23
CA VAL A 279 14.90 -1.03 10.29
C VAL A 279 15.77 -1.37 11.50
N LYS A 280 17.04 -1.71 11.27
CA LYS A 280 18.01 -2.02 12.34
C LYS A 280 18.33 -0.78 13.16
N ASN A 281 18.63 0.34 12.50
CA ASN A 281 18.90 1.61 13.16
C ASN A 281 17.67 2.06 13.95
N TYR A 282 16.46 1.94 13.39
CA TYR A 282 15.22 2.25 14.12
C TYR A 282 15.01 1.36 15.35
N ILE A 283 15.14 0.04 15.22
CA ILE A 283 14.93 -0.90 16.33
C ILE A 283 15.92 -0.67 17.47
N LEU A 284 17.19 -0.45 17.15
CA LEU A 284 18.23 -0.22 18.15
C LEU A 284 18.08 1.15 18.82
N ASN A 285 17.84 2.22 18.05
CA ASN A 285 17.76 3.59 18.58
C ASN A 285 16.47 3.90 19.34
N LYS A 286 15.41 3.09 19.18
CA LYS A 286 14.12 3.22 19.91
C LYS A 286 13.89 2.10 20.95
N ASP A 287 14.89 1.26 21.20
CA ASP A 287 14.80 0.04 22.04
C ASP A 287 13.54 -0.82 21.73
N LEU A 288 13.21 -0.96 20.44
CA LEU A 288 11.88 -1.39 20.02
C LEU A 288 11.56 -2.83 20.45
N LEU A 289 12.55 -3.72 20.53
CA LEU A 289 12.30 -5.10 20.95
C LEU A 289 11.86 -5.17 22.42
N ARG A 290 12.48 -4.38 23.33
CA ARG A 290 12.02 -4.24 24.72
C ARG A 290 10.56 -3.84 24.80
N ARG A 291 10.16 -2.85 24.00
CA ARG A 291 8.77 -2.35 23.91
C ARG A 291 7.82 -3.43 23.40
N VAL A 292 8.16 -4.12 22.31
CA VAL A 292 7.35 -5.22 21.74
C VAL A 292 7.21 -6.41 22.71
N LEU A 293 8.21 -6.69 23.54
CA LEU A 293 8.14 -7.78 24.53
C LEU A 293 7.11 -7.54 25.63
N VAL A 294 6.69 -6.29 25.89
CA VAL A 294 5.56 -5.97 26.80
C VAL A 294 4.25 -6.58 26.29
N LEU A 295 4.09 -6.73 24.97
CA LEU A 295 2.90 -7.30 24.34
C LEU A 295 2.72 -8.80 24.64
N LEU A 296 3.76 -9.49 25.14
CA LEU A 296 3.67 -10.87 25.67
C LEU A 296 2.77 -10.97 26.92
N ASN A 297 2.38 -9.83 27.50
CA ASN A 297 1.47 -9.73 28.64
C ASN A 297 -0.01 -9.62 28.24
N SER A 298 -0.33 -9.47 26.95
CA SER A 298 -1.71 -9.34 26.46
C SER A 298 -2.56 -10.59 26.70
N ARG A 299 -3.86 -10.39 26.97
CA ARG A 299 -4.84 -11.50 26.98
C ARG A 299 -5.12 -12.07 25.59
N HIS A 300 -4.78 -11.34 24.53
CA HIS A 300 -5.00 -11.72 23.14
C HIS A 300 -3.82 -12.51 22.59
N LYS A 301 -3.99 -13.83 22.51
CA LYS A 301 -2.92 -14.76 22.10
C LYS A 301 -2.33 -14.46 20.73
N PHE A 302 -3.09 -13.88 19.80
CA PHE A 302 -2.59 -13.54 18.47
C PHE A 302 -1.54 -12.42 18.51
N LEU A 303 -1.72 -11.41 19.37
CA LEU A 303 -0.78 -10.31 19.58
C LEU A 303 0.50 -10.80 20.26
N ALA A 304 0.37 -11.65 21.30
CA ALA A 304 1.53 -12.29 21.92
C ALA A 304 2.32 -13.15 20.90
N LEU A 305 1.62 -13.84 20.00
CA LEU A 305 2.24 -14.58 18.88
C LEU A 305 2.84 -13.66 17.80
N ALA A 306 2.36 -12.42 17.64
CA ALA A 306 3.00 -11.43 16.77
C ALA A 306 4.33 -10.94 17.40
N ALA A 307 4.35 -10.64 18.70
CA ALA A 307 5.57 -10.29 19.43
C ALA A 307 6.65 -11.39 19.40
N ILE A 308 6.23 -12.66 19.52
CA ILE A 308 7.16 -13.80 19.36
C ILE A 308 7.65 -13.90 17.90
N ARG A 309 6.79 -13.71 16.89
CA ARG A 309 7.18 -13.71 15.46
C ARG A 309 8.17 -12.58 15.13
N PHE A 310 7.97 -11.38 15.68
CA PHE A 310 8.90 -10.25 15.54
C PHE A 310 10.27 -10.57 16.17
N THR A 311 10.29 -11.00 17.44
CA THR A 311 11.50 -11.43 18.15
C THR A 311 12.24 -12.53 17.38
N ARG A 312 11.49 -13.50 16.87
CA ARG A 312 11.98 -14.63 16.07
C ARG A 312 12.62 -14.18 14.75
N LYS A 313 12.04 -13.18 14.08
CA LYS A 313 12.56 -12.61 12.83
C LYS A 313 13.85 -11.83 13.05
N ILE A 314 13.95 -11.03 14.13
CA ILE A 314 15.21 -10.38 14.53
C ILE A 314 16.32 -11.43 14.70
N VAL A 315 16.05 -12.52 15.42
CA VAL A 315 17.01 -13.63 15.61
C VAL A 315 17.37 -14.33 14.29
N SER A 316 16.46 -14.40 13.30
CA SER A 316 16.75 -14.94 11.96
C SER A 316 17.75 -14.14 11.13
N THR A 317 17.98 -12.86 11.44
CA THR A 317 18.92 -12.02 10.66
C THR A 317 20.39 -12.44 10.84
N LEU A 318 20.70 -13.15 11.93
CA LEU A 318 22.05 -13.53 12.35
C LEU A 318 23.02 -12.33 12.57
N ASP A 319 22.50 -11.10 12.67
CA ASP A 319 23.30 -9.89 12.89
C ASP A 319 23.78 -9.78 14.36
N GLU A 320 25.09 -9.61 14.54
CA GLU A 320 25.72 -9.60 15.86
C GLU A 320 25.45 -8.30 16.66
N PHE A 321 25.00 -7.21 16.02
CA PHE A 321 24.48 -6.04 16.73
C PHE A 321 23.15 -6.37 17.43
N TYR A 322 22.22 -7.07 16.75
CA TYR A 322 21.00 -7.56 17.39
C TYR A 322 21.29 -8.59 18.48
N ASN A 323 22.21 -9.54 18.24
CA ASN A 323 22.61 -10.49 19.28
C ASN A 323 23.16 -9.76 20.52
N ARG A 324 24.08 -8.80 20.33
CA ARG A 324 24.66 -7.99 21.41
C ARG A 324 23.60 -7.16 22.15
N TYR A 325 22.63 -6.60 21.44
CA TYR A 325 21.50 -5.86 22.00
C TYR A 325 20.60 -6.77 22.86
N ILE A 326 20.22 -7.94 22.35
CA ILE A 326 19.44 -8.97 23.07
C ILE A 326 20.15 -9.40 24.36
N VAL A 327 21.47 -9.69 24.28
CA VAL A 327 22.27 -10.14 25.44
C VAL A 327 22.43 -9.01 26.46
N LYS A 328 22.75 -7.77 26.04
CA LYS A 328 22.91 -6.63 26.95
C LYS A 328 21.61 -6.25 27.65
N GLY A 329 20.46 -6.38 26.97
CA GLY A 329 19.15 -5.98 27.50
C GLY A 329 18.39 -7.07 28.27
N ASP A 330 18.94 -8.29 28.39
CA ASP A 330 18.26 -9.52 28.85
C ASP A 330 16.92 -9.81 28.13
N LEU A 331 16.87 -9.51 26.83
CA LEU A 331 15.61 -9.45 26.07
C LEU A 331 14.94 -10.81 25.81
N LEU A 332 15.57 -11.94 26.15
CA LEU A 332 14.87 -13.24 26.13
C LEU A 332 14.24 -13.62 27.47
N ASN A 333 14.52 -12.93 28.58
CA ASN A 333 13.84 -13.24 29.86
C ASN A 333 12.31 -13.10 29.77
N PRO A 334 11.71 -12.04 29.17
CA PRO A 334 10.26 -11.97 29.00
C PRO A 334 9.68 -13.11 28.16
N VAL A 335 10.47 -13.68 27.23
CA VAL A 335 10.10 -14.83 26.41
C VAL A 335 10.15 -16.14 27.22
N VAL A 336 11.17 -16.30 28.07
CA VAL A 336 11.25 -17.41 29.05
C VAL A 336 10.08 -17.33 30.04
N ASP A 337 9.75 -16.14 30.53
CA ASP A 337 8.59 -15.92 31.40
C ASP A 337 7.27 -16.21 30.68
N ALA A 338 7.12 -15.84 29.39
CA ALA A 338 5.95 -16.20 28.58
C ALA A 338 5.80 -17.74 28.41
N LEU A 339 6.91 -18.47 28.25
CA LEU A 339 6.92 -19.94 28.12
C LEU A 339 6.40 -20.64 29.39
N PHE A 340 6.75 -20.12 30.58
CA PHE A 340 6.26 -20.66 31.85
C PHE A 340 4.83 -20.19 32.19
N ARG A 341 4.49 -18.91 31.92
CA ARG A 341 3.15 -18.35 32.16
C ARG A 341 2.06 -19.00 31.29
N SER A 342 2.42 -19.45 30.09
CA SER A 342 1.50 -20.14 29.17
C SER A 342 1.05 -21.54 29.63
N GLY A 343 1.59 -22.03 30.75
CA GLY A 343 1.04 -23.16 31.50
C GLY A 343 1.33 -24.53 30.90
N LYS A 344 0.28 -25.36 30.76
CA LYS A 344 0.45 -26.76 30.34
C LYS A 344 1.01 -26.88 28.91
N ARG A 345 1.77 -27.96 28.72
CA ARG A 345 2.43 -28.36 27.46
C ARG A 345 1.42 -28.42 26.30
N TYR A 346 1.92 -28.26 25.08
CA TYR A 346 1.16 -28.33 23.82
C TYR A 346 0.16 -27.17 23.63
N ASN A 347 0.68 -25.94 23.56
CA ASN A 347 -0.07 -24.77 23.07
C ASN A 347 0.80 -24.01 22.04
N LEU A 348 0.16 -23.19 21.19
CA LEU A 348 0.84 -22.53 20.06
C LEU A 348 1.97 -21.58 20.49
N ILE A 349 1.79 -20.82 21.58
CA ILE A 349 2.82 -19.91 22.13
C ILE A 349 4.07 -20.71 22.54
N ASN A 350 3.89 -21.82 23.28
CA ASN A 350 5.00 -22.70 23.64
C ASN A 350 5.68 -23.26 22.39
N SER A 351 4.94 -23.69 21.36
CA SER A 351 5.52 -24.21 20.13
C SER A 351 6.37 -23.18 19.38
N THR A 352 5.90 -21.93 19.25
CA THR A 352 6.66 -20.86 18.58
C THR A 352 7.89 -20.43 19.38
N ILE A 353 7.80 -20.34 20.72
CA ILE A 353 8.96 -20.05 21.56
C ILE A 353 10.00 -21.18 21.49
N LEU A 354 9.56 -22.44 21.46
CA LEU A 354 10.44 -23.60 21.32
C LEU A 354 11.13 -23.64 19.95
N GLU A 355 10.43 -23.27 18.87
CA GLU A 355 11.04 -23.14 17.54
C GLU A 355 12.12 -22.05 17.52
N MET A 356 11.91 -20.91 18.18
CA MET A 356 12.94 -19.87 18.31
C MET A 356 14.21 -20.37 19.01
N PHE A 357 14.07 -21.06 20.15
CA PHE A 357 15.23 -21.63 20.86
C PHE A 357 15.87 -22.80 20.10
N GLU A 358 15.10 -23.56 19.32
CA GLU A 358 15.61 -24.62 18.46
C GLU A 358 16.39 -24.06 17.26
N TYR A 359 15.97 -22.93 16.68
CA TYR A 359 16.73 -22.24 15.63
C TYR A 359 18.07 -21.70 16.14
N ILE A 360 18.08 -21.04 17.31
CA ILE A 360 19.33 -20.60 17.99
C ILE A 360 20.31 -21.79 18.14
N ARG A 361 19.80 -22.99 18.44
CA ARG A 361 20.57 -24.24 18.59
C ARG A 361 21.05 -24.86 17.27
N VAL A 362 20.27 -24.70 16.20
CA VAL A 362 20.54 -25.27 14.86
C VAL A 362 21.58 -24.42 14.12
N GLU A 363 21.36 -23.11 14.02
CA GLU A 363 22.28 -22.14 13.40
C GLU A 363 23.55 -21.86 14.22
N ASP A 364 23.65 -22.43 15.43
CA ASP A 364 24.84 -22.36 16.30
C ASP A 364 25.20 -20.93 16.74
N ILE A 365 24.18 -20.09 17.01
CA ILE A 365 24.31 -18.65 17.31
C ILE A 365 25.00 -18.44 18.66
N ARG A 366 26.34 -18.50 18.68
CA ARG A 366 27.22 -18.54 19.86
C ARG A 366 26.85 -17.55 20.96
N SER A 367 26.70 -16.27 20.62
CA SER A 367 26.40 -15.18 21.55
C SER A 367 25.08 -15.42 22.29
N LEU A 368 24.02 -15.81 21.58
CA LEU A 368 22.73 -16.18 22.18
C LEU A 368 22.79 -17.53 22.91
N ILE A 369 23.53 -18.52 22.42
CA ILE A 369 23.69 -19.83 23.08
C ILE A 369 24.33 -19.66 24.46
N CYS A 370 25.42 -18.90 24.59
CA CYS A 370 26.05 -18.63 25.88
C CYS A 370 25.08 -17.93 26.82
N TYR A 371 24.50 -16.81 26.39
CA TYR A 371 23.56 -16.03 27.19
C TYR A 371 22.33 -16.84 27.68
N VAL A 372 21.72 -17.67 26.83
CA VAL A 372 20.59 -18.53 27.23
C VAL A 372 21.04 -19.63 28.20
N VAL A 373 22.22 -20.22 28.00
CA VAL A 373 22.71 -21.30 28.88
C VAL A 373 23.20 -20.77 30.23
N GLU A 374 23.80 -19.58 30.27
CA GLU A 374 24.37 -19.00 31.49
C GLU A 374 23.31 -18.31 32.38
N ASN A 375 22.29 -17.68 31.79
CA ASN A 375 21.27 -16.94 32.57
C ASN A 375 19.96 -17.73 32.77
N HIS A 376 19.57 -18.56 31.80
CA HIS A 376 18.20 -19.13 31.75
C HIS A 376 18.13 -20.66 31.89
N TYR A 377 19.25 -21.39 31.72
CA TYR A 377 19.24 -22.87 31.72
C TYR A 377 18.68 -23.49 33.01
N ASP A 378 18.93 -22.89 34.17
CA ASP A 378 18.50 -23.45 35.44
C ASP A 378 16.96 -23.48 35.61
N ARG A 379 16.23 -22.66 34.85
CA ARG A 379 14.77 -22.76 34.71
C ARG A 379 14.42 -23.75 33.59
N LEU A 380 15.07 -23.59 32.43
CA LEU A 380 14.74 -24.33 31.20
C LEU A 380 15.05 -25.85 31.27
N LYS A 381 15.94 -26.29 32.15
CA LYS A 381 16.31 -27.71 32.34
C LYS A 381 15.14 -28.60 32.80
N GLU A 382 14.08 -28.02 33.37
CA GLU A 382 12.87 -28.75 33.79
C GLU A 382 11.99 -29.16 32.59
N ILE A 383 12.24 -28.59 31.41
CA ILE A 383 11.44 -28.79 30.18
C ILE A 383 11.90 -30.07 29.45
N LEU A 384 11.71 -31.22 30.10
CA LEU A 384 12.21 -32.53 29.64
C LEU A 384 11.48 -33.14 28.42
N TYR A 385 10.43 -32.50 27.90
CA TYR A 385 9.63 -33.04 26.78
C TYR A 385 10.16 -32.66 25.38
N VAL A 386 11.23 -31.88 25.32
CA VAL A 386 11.96 -31.51 24.10
C VAL A 386 13.47 -31.68 24.29
N LYS A 387 14.21 -31.83 23.19
CA LYS A 387 15.68 -31.92 23.19
C LYS A 387 16.38 -30.56 23.01
N THR A 388 15.61 -29.49 22.82
CA THR A 388 16.12 -28.14 22.52
C THR A 388 17.07 -27.62 23.60
N PHE A 389 16.64 -27.55 24.86
CA PHE A 389 17.45 -26.96 25.93
C PHE A 389 18.66 -27.82 26.32
N SER A 390 18.52 -29.14 26.35
CA SER A 390 19.66 -30.05 26.56
C SER A 390 20.66 -30.01 25.40
N GLY A 391 20.18 -29.84 24.16
CA GLY A 391 21.04 -29.63 23.00
C GLY A 391 21.69 -28.25 22.95
N LEU A 392 21.05 -27.19 23.47
CA LEU A 392 21.66 -25.86 23.66
C LEU A 392 22.83 -25.93 24.65
N LYS A 393 22.64 -26.60 25.79
CA LYS A 393 23.72 -26.84 26.75
C LYS A 393 24.87 -27.65 26.14
N LEU A 394 24.57 -28.69 25.34
CA LEU A 394 25.60 -29.46 24.64
C LEU A 394 26.40 -28.59 23.65
N ARG A 395 25.76 -27.67 22.91
CA ARG A 395 26.45 -26.69 22.06
C ARG A 395 27.36 -25.77 22.88
N PHE A 396 26.86 -25.22 23.99
CA PHE A 396 27.64 -24.37 24.90
C PHE A 396 28.90 -25.09 25.45
N GLU A 397 28.76 -26.34 25.91
CA GLU A 397 29.88 -27.15 26.39
C GLU A 397 30.91 -27.45 25.27
N GLN A 398 30.45 -27.67 24.03
CA GLN A 398 31.31 -27.79 22.86
C GLN A 398 32.01 -26.47 22.49
N HIS A 399 31.34 -25.32 22.64
CA HIS A 399 31.90 -24.00 22.36
C HIS A 399 32.99 -23.64 23.36
N LYS A 400 32.74 -23.87 24.66
CA LYS A 400 33.66 -23.61 25.77
C LYS A 400 34.89 -24.52 25.74
N SER A 401 34.70 -25.81 25.47
CA SER A 401 35.82 -26.77 25.36
C SER A 401 36.70 -26.56 24.13
N ARG A 402 36.25 -25.81 23.11
CA ARG A 402 37.09 -25.35 22.00
C ARG A 402 37.94 -24.13 22.39
N GLU A 403 37.38 -23.17 23.13
CA GLU A 403 38.13 -22.02 23.66
C GLU A 403 39.27 -22.47 24.58
N THR A 404 38.98 -23.35 25.55
CA THR A 404 40.00 -23.83 26.50
C THR A 404 41.20 -24.49 25.81
N LYS A 405 40.96 -25.19 24.68
CA LYS A 405 42.02 -25.81 23.87
C LYS A 405 42.79 -24.79 23.03
N GLN A 406 42.12 -23.79 22.46
CA GLN A 406 42.84 -22.70 21.78
C GLN A 406 43.70 -21.90 22.75
N SER A 407 43.25 -21.68 24.00
CA SER A 407 44.05 -21.00 25.02
C SER A 407 45.24 -21.81 25.58
N SER A 408 45.34 -23.12 25.30
CA SER A 408 46.49 -23.94 25.72
C SER A 408 47.59 -24.07 24.67
N ASP A 409 47.28 -23.81 23.39
CA ASP A 409 48.21 -24.06 22.27
C ASP A 409 48.97 -22.80 21.80
N THR A 410 48.73 -21.62 22.39
CA THR A 410 49.35 -20.33 21.98
C THR A 410 50.83 -20.14 22.38
N THR A 411 51.62 -21.21 22.39
CA THR A 411 53.08 -21.18 22.51
C THR A 411 53.77 -22.07 21.47
N SER A 412 53.38 -21.94 20.20
CA SER A 412 54.21 -22.32 19.05
C SER A 412 53.84 -21.50 17.80
N GLU A 413 54.70 -21.48 16.79
CA GLU A 413 54.68 -20.52 15.69
C GLU A 413 53.74 -20.85 14.51
N ASN A 414 53.50 -19.84 13.68
CA ASN A 414 52.63 -19.81 12.49
C ASN A 414 52.67 -21.05 11.58
N THR A 415 51.50 -21.50 11.13
CA THR A 415 51.29 -22.04 9.77
C THR A 415 49.95 -21.61 9.20
N THR A 416 49.85 -21.54 7.87
CA THR A 416 48.82 -20.77 7.15
C THR A 416 47.92 -21.65 6.27
N ILE A 417 46.70 -21.15 5.98
CA ILE A 417 45.75 -21.59 4.93
C ILE A 417 44.86 -22.81 5.28
N ARG A 418 43.59 -22.72 4.81
CA ARG A 418 42.47 -23.70 4.78
C ARG A 418 41.53 -23.66 5.99
N ASN A 419 40.19 -23.59 5.85
CA ASN A 419 39.36 -23.51 4.63
C ASN A 419 38.04 -22.76 4.89
N HIS A 420 37.81 -21.64 4.19
CA HIS A 420 36.49 -21.04 3.99
C HIS A 420 36.38 -20.48 2.55
N ARG A 421 36.04 -21.37 1.61
CA ARG A 421 35.40 -21.03 0.32
C ARG A 421 34.08 -21.79 0.25
N PHE A 422 33.12 -21.28 -0.52
CA PHE A 422 31.70 -21.65 -0.44
C PHE A 422 31.01 -21.22 0.87
N ARG A 423 31.17 -19.95 1.25
CA ARG A 423 30.03 -19.16 1.69
C ARG A 423 29.66 -18.26 0.50
N ARG A 424 28.37 -18.24 0.10
CA ARG A 424 27.88 -17.36 -0.97
C ARG A 424 28.06 -15.92 -0.52
N ASP A 425 28.61 -15.06 -1.37
CA ASP A 425 29.07 -13.76 -0.93
C ASP A 425 27.88 -12.83 -0.67
N ALA A 426 27.84 -12.28 0.55
CA ALA A 426 26.91 -11.26 1.01
C ALA A 426 27.67 -10.01 1.49
N ARG A 427 28.94 -9.88 1.09
CA ARG A 427 29.75 -8.65 1.16
C ARG A 427 29.94 -7.99 -0.19
N ALA A 428 29.17 -8.38 -1.20
CA ALA A 428 28.63 -7.44 -2.17
C ALA A 428 27.51 -6.60 -1.50
N MET A 429 27.87 -5.97 -0.38
CA MET A 429 27.15 -4.85 0.22
C MET A 429 27.46 -3.69 -0.72
N GLU A 430 26.43 -3.11 -1.33
CA GLU A 430 26.60 -2.20 -2.46
C GLU A 430 27.36 -0.94 -2.02
N GLU A 431 28.23 -0.38 -2.87
CA GLU A 431 28.98 0.86 -2.58
C GLU A 431 28.04 2.05 -2.26
N GLU A 432 26.76 1.90 -2.61
CA GLU A 432 25.63 2.78 -2.27
C GLU A 432 25.24 2.75 -0.76
N GLU A 433 25.56 1.69 0.01
CA GLU A 433 25.39 1.69 1.49
C GLU A 433 26.51 2.43 2.23
N GLU A 434 27.72 2.54 1.67
CA GLU A 434 28.82 3.35 2.26
C GLU A 434 28.56 4.86 2.07
N LEU A 435 27.99 5.25 0.91
CA LEU A 435 27.58 6.64 0.60
C LEU A 435 26.47 7.21 1.51
N TRP A 436 25.82 6.37 2.32
CA TRP A 436 24.86 6.81 3.34
C TRP A 436 25.53 7.19 4.67
N PHE A 437 26.71 6.62 4.98
CA PHE A 437 27.51 7.02 6.14
C PHE A 437 28.24 8.35 5.93
N GLU A 438 28.68 8.67 4.71
CA GLU A 438 29.44 9.91 4.41
C GLU A 438 28.61 11.21 4.51
N LYS A 439 27.32 11.18 4.84
CA LYS A 439 26.43 12.37 4.80
C LYS A 439 25.81 12.79 6.13
N ASP A 440 25.63 11.86 7.07
CA ASP A 440 24.97 12.16 8.35
C ASP A 440 26.00 12.47 9.48
N ASP A 441 27.32 12.44 9.20
CA ASP A 441 28.41 12.63 10.18
C ASP A 441 28.84 14.11 10.39
N ASP A 442 28.34 15.06 9.58
CA ASP A 442 28.74 16.49 9.60
C ASP A 442 27.69 17.46 10.21
N GLU A 443 26.43 17.07 10.38
CA GLU A 443 25.35 17.93 10.93
C GLU A 443 24.43 17.17 11.94
N ASP A 444 24.85 17.00 13.20
CA ASP A 444 24.18 17.67 14.36
C ASP A 444 24.73 17.36 15.77
N GLY A 445 24.75 18.42 16.61
CA GLY A 445 24.42 18.41 18.04
C GLY A 445 25.02 17.39 19.02
N ASP A 446 26.08 17.78 19.75
CA ASP A 446 26.64 17.09 20.93
C ASP A 446 25.60 16.56 21.94
N HIS A 447 25.53 15.23 22.08
CA HIS A 447 24.88 14.56 23.22
C HIS A 447 25.72 13.41 23.81
N ASN A 448 26.91 13.75 24.30
CA ASN A 448 27.74 12.85 25.10
C ASN A 448 27.04 12.38 26.41
N SER A 449 26.72 11.09 26.52
CA SER A 449 26.12 10.48 27.73
C SER A 449 27.06 9.45 28.39
N SER A 450 27.96 9.95 29.24
CA SER A 450 28.80 9.10 30.10
C SER A 450 28.11 8.79 31.44
N PHE A 451 28.02 7.50 31.79
CA PHE A 451 27.42 7.06 33.06
C PHE A 451 28.42 7.20 34.22
N ALA A 452 28.11 8.05 35.19
CA ALA A 452 28.79 8.14 36.50
C ALA A 452 27.81 8.59 37.60
N SER A 453 28.08 8.21 38.85
CA SER A 453 27.08 8.24 39.92
C SER A 453 27.16 9.44 40.87
N GLY A 454 26.03 10.16 41.00
CA GLY A 454 25.45 10.78 42.21
C GLY A 454 26.30 11.56 43.24
N ASP A 455 25.86 12.80 43.52
CA ASP A 455 25.48 13.21 44.88
C ASP A 455 24.42 14.36 44.84
N ALA A 456 23.98 14.91 45.98
CA ALA A 456 22.73 15.69 46.12
C ALA A 456 22.83 17.24 46.29
N PHE A 457 21.65 17.90 46.26
CA PHE A 457 21.33 19.35 46.45
C PHE A 457 21.66 20.29 45.25
N ASP A 458 20.91 21.36 44.96
CA ASP A 458 19.69 21.96 45.56
C ASP A 458 18.75 22.58 44.48
N ALA A 459 17.70 23.31 44.89
CA ALA A 459 16.71 24.05 44.08
C ALA A 459 17.32 24.92 42.93
N ASP A 460 16.64 25.21 41.81
CA ASP A 460 15.30 25.84 41.73
C ASP A 460 14.61 25.58 40.36
N THR A 461 13.27 25.48 40.32
CA THR A 461 12.48 25.35 39.08
C THR A 461 11.08 26.02 39.19
N PRO A 462 10.69 26.90 38.24
CA PRO A 462 9.38 27.55 38.25
C PRO A 462 8.27 26.60 37.78
N LYS A 463 7.14 26.61 38.50
CA LYS A 463 5.97 25.78 38.18
C LYS A 463 5.06 26.48 37.18
N ILE A 464 4.63 25.76 36.15
CA ILE A 464 3.43 26.09 35.36
C ILE A 464 2.33 25.13 35.82
N ASN A 465 1.16 25.66 36.21
CA ASN A 465 0.06 24.87 36.78
C ASN A 465 -1.08 24.71 35.77
N ILE A 466 -1.56 23.49 35.58
CA ILE A 466 -2.66 23.16 34.66
C ILE A 466 -3.90 22.81 35.49
N ASP A 467 -4.71 23.82 35.82
CA ASP A 467 -5.98 23.69 36.55
C ASP A 467 -6.89 24.91 36.25
N SER A 468 -7.64 24.92 35.14
CA SER A 468 -8.69 25.95 34.91
C SER A 468 -9.73 25.68 33.80
N ILE A 469 -10.01 24.44 33.39
CA ILE A 469 -11.11 24.15 32.43
C ILE A 469 -11.96 22.96 32.90
N LEU A 470 -12.98 23.25 33.71
CA LEU A 470 -14.22 22.47 33.87
C LEU A 470 -15.27 23.33 34.60
N GLU A 471 -16.54 22.93 34.51
CA GLU A 471 -17.74 23.57 35.11
C GLU A 471 -18.15 24.97 34.62
N SER A 472 -19.17 25.02 33.75
CA SER A 472 -20.52 25.46 34.18
C SER A 472 -21.60 25.28 33.09
N GLU A 473 -22.77 24.77 33.48
CA GLU A 473 -23.97 24.72 32.62
C GLU A 473 -24.87 25.95 32.84
N LYS A 474 -25.52 26.49 31.79
CA LYS A 474 -27.00 26.41 31.59
C LYS A 474 -27.53 27.37 30.51
N ALA A 475 -28.61 26.95 29.86
CA ALA A 475 -29.44 27.76 28.95
C ALA A 475 -30.43 28.67 29.71
N PRO A 476 -31.08 29.63 29.02
CA PRO A 476 -32.50 29.40 28.71
C PRO A 476 -32.97 29.85 27.30
N ASP A 477 -34.19 29.48 26.95
CA ASP A 477 -34.88 29.71 25.66
C ASP A 477 -36.10 30.67 25.81
N LYS A 478 -36.32 31.60 24.84
CA LYS A 478 -37.63 31.86 24.17
C LYS A 478 -37.74 33.09 23.24
N THR A 479 -37.90 32.80 21.95
CA THR A 479 -38.82 33.35 20.92
C THR A 479 -39.31 34.83 20.93
N LYS A 480 -39.06 35.52 19.80
CA LYS A 480 -39.98 36.35 18.96
C LYS A 480 -39.21 36.80 17.70
N THR A 481 -39.55 36.50 16.44
CA THR A 481 -40.74 36.83 15.62
C THR A 481 -41.19 38.30 15.58
N SER A 482 -40.69 39.08 14.61
CA SER A 482 -41.51 39.85 13.63
C SER A 482 -40.67 40.75 12.70
N GLU A 483 -40.98 40.75 11.40
CA GLU A 483 -40.50 41.71 10.36
C GLU A 483 -38.97 41.67 10.06
N LEU A 484 -38.50 41.83 8.82
CA LEU A 484 -39.09 42.47 7.64
C LEU A 484 -39.29 41.52 6.46
N SER A 485 -40.52 41.49 5.95
CA SER A 485 -40.83 41.11 4.56
C SER A 485 -41.24 42.37 3.76
N LYS A 486 -41.30 42.26 2.43
CA LYS A 486 -41.21 43.31 1.39
C LYS A 486 -39.73 43.59 1.03
N LEU A 487 -39.30 43.50 -0.23
CA LEU A 487 -40.05 43.51 -1.49
C LEU A 487 -39.91 42.21 -2.29
N ASN A 488 -41.02 41.58 -2.67
CA ASN A 488 -41.06 40.56 -3.73
C ASN A 488 -42.47 40.51 -4.36
N THR A 489 -42.59 40.86 -5.65
CA THR A 489 -43.77 40.89 -6.57
C THR A 489 -43.27 41.68 -7.81
N MET A 490 -43.39 41.29 -9.08
CA MET A 490 -44.38 40.49 -9.84
C MET A 490 -43.84 39.10 -10.26
N LEU A 491 -44.58 37.98 -10.19
CA LEU A 491 -45.81 37.56 -10.94
C LEU A 491 -45.55 37.40 -12.47
N GLN A 492 -46.03 36.41 -13.23
CA GLN A 492 -46.80 35.14 -13.06
C GLN A 492 -46.77 34.37 -14.43
N LEU A 493 -47.27 33.15 -14.70
CA LEU A 493 -48.05 32.09 -14.02
C LEU A 493 -47.83 30.74 -14.77
N ASP A 494 -47.77 29.59 -14.09
CA ASP A 494 -48.15 28.28 -14.68
C ASP A 494 -49.68 28.15 -14.72
N PRO A 495 -50.28 27.28 -15.56
CA PRO A 495 -51.05 26.17 -14.96
C PRO A 495 -51.28 24.89 -15.81
N LYS A 496 -50.97 23.72 -15.23
CA LYS A 496 -51.89 22.53 -15.10
C LYS A 496 -52.30 21.74 -16.40
N VAL A 497 -52.82 20.49 -16.42
CA VAL A 497 -53.27 19.50 -15.40
C VAL A 497 -53.43 18.05 -15.96
N GLU A 498 -53.33 17.00 -15.11
CA GLU A 498 -53.96 15.62 -15.06
C GLU A 498 -54.20 14.78 -16.38
N GLU A 499 -54.44 13.45 -16.43
CA GLU A 499 -54.48 12.33 -15.46
C GLU A 499 -54.18 10.93 -16.10
N SER A 500 -54.28 9.87 -15.29
CA SER A 500 -54.02 8.42 -15.45
C SER A 500 -54.76 7.62 -16.54
N TYR A 501 -54.23 6.43 -16.93
CA TYR A 501 -54.79 5.08 -16.59
C TYR A 501 -54.06 3.86 -17.21
N SER A 502 -54.33 2.68 -16.64
CA SER A 502 -53.63 1.37 -16.62
C SER A 502 -53.70 0.41 -17.83
N ASN A 503 -52.68 -0.48 -17.94
CA ASN A 503 -52.65 -1.90 -18.38
C ASN A 503 -53.34 -2.41 -19.67
N GLY A 504 -52.64 -3.26 -20.47
CA GLY A 504 -53.32 -4.13 -21.46
C GLY A 504 -52.50 -4.93 -22.51
N THR A 505 -51.80 -6.00 -22.09
CA THR A 505 -51.53 -7.29 -22.80
C THR A 505 -51.58 -7.40 -24.35
N SER A 506 -50.50 -7.87 -25.02
CA SER A 506 -50.44 -9.13 -25.83
C SER A 506 -49.22 -9.26 -26.79
N LEU A 507 -48.81 -10.50 -27.06
CA LEU A 507 -47.87 -10.93 -28.12
C LEU A 507 -48.68 -11.49 -29.31
N PRO A 508 -48.08 -11.58 -30.53
CA PRO A 508 -47.59 -12.90 -30.96
C PRO A 508 -46.31 -12.91 -31.85
N LYS A 509 -45.60 -14.04 -31.81
CA LYS A 509 -44.63 -14.47 -32.86
C LYS A 509 -45.37 -14.88 -34.15
N PRO A 510 -44.69 -14.93 -35.30
CA PRO A 510 -44.60 -16.21 -36.01
C PRO A 510 -43.17 -16.59 -36.45
N GLU A 511 -43.01 -17.77 -37.04
CA GLU A 511 -41.72 -18.43 -37.34
C GLU A 511 -41.92 -19.50 -38.46
N VAL A 512 -40.83 -20.06 -39.01
CA VAL A 512 -40.75 -21.36 -39.76
C VAL A 512 -40.92 -21.39 -41.32
N LYS A 513 -39.77 -21.52 -42.05
CA LYS A 513 -39.51 -22.33 -43.31
C LYS A 513 -40.15 -21.91 -44.67
N SER A 514 -39.64 -22.28 -45.87
CA SER A 514 -38.33 -22.84 -46.35
C SER A 514 -38.24 -22.94 -47.91
N GLN A 515 -37.03 -22.91 -48.50
CA GLN A 515 -36.61 -23.53 -49.80
C GLN A 515 -37.19 -22.96 -51.14
N ASP A 516 -36.59 -23.07 -52.35
CA ASP A 516 -35.39 -23.77 -52.90
C ASP A 516 -34.73 -23.00 -54.10
N GLU A 517 -33.49 -23.39 -54.49
CA GLU A 517 -32.71 -23.36 -55.78
C GLU A 517 -33.01 -22.33 -56.94
N ALA A 518 -32.13 -21.92 -57.89
CA ALA A 518 -30.77 -22.29 -58.40
C ALA A 518 -30.27 -21.15 -59.38
N SER A 519 -29.09 -21.09 -60.06
CA SER A 519 -27.71 -21.64 -59.97
C SER A 519 -26.78 -21.06 -61.08
N VAL A 520 -25.43 -21.27 -61.03
CA VAL A 520 -24.42 -21.31 -62.16
C VAL A 520 -24.13 -19.99 -62.97
N THR A 521 -22.90 -19.44 -63.07
CA THR A 521 -21.69 -20.01 -63.74
C THR A 521 -20.31 -19.41 -63.33
N VAL A 522 -19.52 -20.19 -62.55
CA VAL A 522 -18.09 -20.58 -62.75
C VAL A 522 -17.06 -19.67 -63.47
N LYS A 523 -15.99 -19.24 -62.73
CA LYS A 523 -14.51 -19.46 -62.94
C LYS A 523 -13.65 -18.48 -62.06
N ASN A 524 -12.40 -18.72 -61.61
CA ASN A 524 -11.55 -19.94 -61.48
C ASN A 524 -10.30 -19.74 -60.57
N GLY A 525 -9.96 -20.70 -59.68
CA GLY A 525 -8.60 -20.94 -59.12
C GLY A 525 -8.11 -20.03 -57.96
N LEU A 526 -7.29 -20.48 -57.00
CA LEU A 526 -6.70 -21.81 -56.70
C LEU A 526 -6.79 -22.12 -55.18
N ILE A 527 -6.59 -23.37 -54.74
CA ILE A 527 -6.88 -23.87 -53.36
C ILE A 527 -5.78 -24.85 -52.86
N GLY A 528 -5.58 -24.93 -51.54
CA GLY A 528 -4.75 -25.91 -50.80
C GLY A 528 -4.35 -25.33 -49.43
N LEU A 529 -4.97 -25.58 -48.26
CA LEU A 529 -5.59 -26.78 -47.63
C LEU A 529 -4.56 -27.71 -46.96
N VAL A 530 -4.87 -28.16 -45.74
CA VAL A 530 -4.01 -28.87 -44.76
C VAL A 530 -4.21 -30.37 -44.89
N ASP A 531 -3.17 -31.17 -44.62
CA ASP A 531 -3.30 -32.59 -44.31
C ASP A 531 -2.28 -33.02 -43.23
N TYR A 532 -2.54 -34.16 -42.57
CA TYR A 532 -1.72 -34.71 -41.49
C TYR A 532 -0.85 -35.90 -41.98
N SER A 533 0.18 -36.25 -41.21
CA SER A 533 0.92 -37.52 -41.37
C SER A 533 1.45 -38.01 -40.02
N ASP A 534 0.96 -39.18 -39.59
CA ASP A 534 1.50 -40.00 -38.49
C ASP A 534 2.28 -41.21 -39.06
N ASP A 535 2.91 -41.98 -38.18
CA ASP A 535 3.55 -43.31 -38.37
C ASP A 535 4.87 -43.33 -39.20
N GLU A 536 5.89 -44.14 -38.86
CA GLU A 536 6.03 -45.17 -37.80
C GLU A 536 7.52 -45.43 -37.44
N SER A 537 7.76 -46.27 -36.41
CA SER A 537 9.03 -46.93 -36.00
C SER A 537 10.18 -46.10 -35.37
N ASP A 538 10.98 -46.61 -34.44
CA ASP A 538 10.84 -47.73 -33.47
C ASP A 538 11.95 -47.64 -32.38
N GLU A 539 11.67 -48.16 -31.16
CA GLU A 539 12.51 -49.03 -30.29
C GLU A 539 12.04 -49.01 -28.80
N GLU A 540 12.16 -50.17 -28.14
CA GLU A 540 11.69 -50.48 -26.77
C GLU A 540 12.83 -50.19 -25.71
N GLU A 541 12.78 -50.37 -24.39
CA GLU A 541 12.18 -51.42 -23.53
C GLU A 541 11.75 -50.91 -22.12
N ASP A 542 10.63 -51.47 -21.63
CA ASP A 542 10.34 -52.01 -20.30
C ASP A 542 10.59 -51.30 -18.94
N GLU A 543 9.45 -51.12 -18.24
CA GLU A 543 9.15 -51.59 -16.86
C GLU A 543 9.88 -50.99 -15.62
N GLN A 544 9.31 -51.03 -14.39
CA GLN A 544 8.12 -51.75 -13.89
C GLN A 544 7.37 -50.93 -12.82
N LYS A 545 6.05 -51.16 -12.66
CA LYS A 545 5.22 -50.51 -11.62
C LYS A 545 5.09 -51.40 -10.38
N SER A 546 4.93 -50.78 -9.20
CA SER A 546 4.03 -51.35 -8.18
C SER A 546 3.36 -50.25 -7.33
N ALA A 547 2.09 -50.48 -6.99
CA ALA A 547 1.28 -49.63 -6.11
C ALA A 547 0.41 -50.54 -5.21
N PRO A 548 0.05 -50.12 -3.99
CA PRO A 548 -0.45 -51.04 -2.98
C PRO A 548 -1.95 -51.31 -3.07
N LYS A 549 -2.38 -52.47 -2.53
CA LYS A 549 -3.73 -52.65 -1.98
C LYS A 549 -3.80 -53.78 -0.95
N SER A 550 -4.77 -53.66 -0.06
CA SER A 550 -5.05 -54.54 1.09
C SER A 550 -6.17 -55.53 0.80
N CYS A 551 -6.17 -56.70 1.46
CA CYS A 551 -7.38 -57.24 2.09
C CYS A 551 -7.09 -58.29 3.18
N GLU A 552 -7.86 -58.17 4.27
CA GLU A 552 -8.51 -59.18 5.12
C GLU A 552 -7.90 -60.54 5.52
N LYS A 553 -8.43 -61.07 6.63
CA LYS A 553 -8.09 -62.36 7.25
C LYS A 553 -9.07 -63.47 6.82
N PRO A 554 -8.68 -64.74 6.91
CA PRO A 554 -9.57 -65.82 7.33
C PRO A 554 -9.49 -66.09 8.84
N SER A 555 -10.48 -66.79 9.39
CA SER A 555 -10.39 -67.48 10.68
C SER A 555 -10.07 -68.97 10.48
N ASP A 556 -9.56 -69.61 11.53
CA ASP A 556 -9.94 -70.96 12.02
C ASP A 556 -8.75 -71.75 12.61
N THR A 557 -8.48 -71.56 13.90
CA THR A 557 -8.32 -72.63 14.92
C THR A 557 -8.17 -72.03 16.32
#